data_AF-A0A8W8HTU1-F1
#
_entry.id   AF-A0A8W8HTU1-F1
#
_cell.length_a   1.000
_cell.length_b   1.000
_cell.length_c   1.000
_cell.angle_alpha   90.00
_cell.angle_beta   90.00
_cell.angle_gamma   90.00
#
_symmetry.space_group_name_H-M   'P 1'
#
loop_
_entity.id
_entity.type
_entity.pdbx_description
1 polymer ?
#
loop_
_entity_poly.entity_id
_entity_poly.type
_entity_poly.pdbx_seq_one_letter_code
_entity_poly.pdbx_strand_id
1 'polypeptide(L)'
;VLRPLQFGYFNFTAAEVSYKPSENAASAVVGFTSAPGEGGIVGSKDFDRKFSPHVLDWLVFAIMTLPSLTIPFLLFYRSKSRYDTPKPKKN
;
A
#
# COMPACT_ATOMS: atom_id res chain seq x y z
N VAL A 1 9.65 8.96 -8.94
CA VAL A 1 9.91 8.76 -7.50
C VAL A 1 11.27 9.36 -7.19
N LEU A 2 11.34 10.36 -6.31
CA LEU A 2 12.60 10.96 -5.88
C LEU A 2 13.29 10.01 -4.89
N ARG A 3 14.57 9.71 -5.09
CA ARG A 3 15.37 8.90 -4.17
C ARG A 3 16.22 9.82 -3.30
N PRO A 4 16.12 9.75 -1.96
CA PRO A 4 17.00 10.54 -1.10
C PRO A 4 18.45 10.07 -1.26
N LEU A 5 19.38 11.01 -1.41
CA LEU A 5 20.82 10.75 -1.54
C LEU A 5 21.47 10.42 -0.19
N GLN A 6 20.87 10.89 0.91
CA GLN A 6 21.33 10.69 2.28
C GLN A 6 20.15 10.31 3.18
N PHE A 7 20.42 9.46 4.16
CA PHE A 7 19.47 9.03 5.18
C PHE A 7 19.83 9.67 6.53
N GLY A 8 18.84 9.88 7.39
CA GLY A 8 19.04 10.52 8.69
C GLY A 8 17.93 11.50 9.06
N TYR A 9 18.14 12.22 10.16
CA TYR A 9 17.24 13.28 10.60
C TYR A 9 17.61 14.58 9.90
N PHE A 10 16.60 15.24 9.32
CA PHE A 10 16.75 16.51 8.65
C PHE A 10 15.79 17.52 9.25
N ASN A 11 16.28 18.75 9.40
CA ASN A 11 15.46 19.86 9.84
C ASN A 11 14.76 20.45 8.63
N PHE A 12 13.43 20.35 8.62
CA PHE A 12 12.59 21.01 7.63
C PHE A 12 12.12 22.33 8.23
N THR A 13 12.62 23.43 7.68
CA THR A 13 12.29 24.79 8.10
C THR A 13 11.13 25.37 7.29
N ALA A 14 10.47 26.38 7.87
CA ALA A 14 9.37 27.09 7.20
C ALA A 14 9.93 27.93 6.05
N ALA A 15 9.17 28.04 4.97
CA ALA A 15 9.46 28.96 3.89
C ALA A 15 8.57 30.20 4.02
N GLU A 16 9.15 31.36 3.73
CA GLU A 16 8.42 32.62 3.58
C GLU A 16 8.30 32.93 2.08
N VAL A 17 7.08 33.21 1.64
CA VAL A 17 6.78 33.62 0.26
C VAL A 17 6.22 35.02 0.29
N SER A 18 6.91 35.96 -0.35
CA SER A 18 6.43 37.34 -0.51
C SER A 18 6.21 37.66 -1.99
N TYR A 19 5.06 38.27 -2.29
CA TYR A 19 4.73 38.69 -3.66
C TYR A 19 3.91 39.98 -3.68
N LYS A 20 3.98 40.70 -4.81
CA LYS A 20 3.09 41.83 -5.09
C LYS A 20 1.96 41.37 -6.01
N PRO A 21 0.68 41.56 -5.62
CA PRO A 21 -0.45 41.11 -6.43
C PRO A 21 -0.66 41.95 -7.70
N SER A 22 -0.16 43.19 -7.73
CA SER A 22 -0.15 44.06 -8.92
C SER A 22 1.03 45.02 -8.86
N GLU A 23 1.42 45.60 -10.01
CA GLU A 23 2.60 46.48 -10.13
C GLU A 23 2.47 47.75 -9.27
N ASN A 24 1.25 48.27 -9.11
CA ASN A 24 0.93 49.45 -8.31
C ASN A 24 0.53 49.12 -6.85
N ALA A 25 0.67 47.87 -6.40
CA ALA A 25 0.32 47.51 -5.03
C ALA A 25 1.27 48.17 -4.01
N ALA A 26 0.70 48.89 -3.05
CA ALA A 26 1.44 49.66 -2.06
C ALA A 26 2.23 48.79 -1.05
N SER A 27 1.77 47.56 -0.79
CA SER A 27 2.42 46.63 0.12
C SER A 27 2.54 45.22 -0.49
N ALA A 28 3.60 44.51 -0.09
CA ALA A 28 3.80 43.11 -0.45
C ALA A 28 2.99 42.20 0.49
N VAL A 29 2.39 41.15 -0.07
CA VAL A 29 1.72 40.09 0.69
C VAL A 29 2.77 39.06 1.10
N VAL A 30 2.83 38.74 2.39
CA VAL A 30 3.73 37.73 2.96
C VAL A 30 2.91 36.53 3.43
N GLY A 31 3.31 35.34 3.01
CA GLY A 31 2.76 34.07 3.48
C GLY A 31 3.85 33.17 4.04
N PHE A 32 3.50 32.40 5.06
CA PHE A 32 4.40 31.43 5.70
C PHE A 32 3.91 30.01 5.42
N THR A 33 4.83 29.08 5.16
CA THR A 33 4.52 27.65 5.09
C THR A 33 4.67 27.02 6.47
N SER A 34 3.79 26.08 6.82
CA SER A 34 3.97 25.25 8.01
C SER A 34 5.13 24.28 7.80
N ALA A 35 6.10 24.26 8.72
CA ALA A 35 7.22 23.34 8.66
C ALA A 35 6.98 22.14 9.57
N PRO A 36 7.19 20.90 9.10
CA PRO A 36 7.01 19.71 9.92
C PRO A 36 8.11 19.49 10.99
N GLY A 37 9.11 20.37 11.09
CA GLY A 37 10.18 20.27 12.10
C GLY A 37 11.25 19.26 11.72
N GLU A 38 11.74 18.47 12.67
CA GLU A 38 12.71 17.40 12.42
C GLU A 38 12.00 16.17 11.84
N GLY A 39 12.36 15.79 10.61
CA GLY A 39 11.82 14.61 9.93
C GLY A 39 12.92 13.60 9.62
N GLY A 40 12.66 12.32 9.89
CA GLY A 40 13.57 11.22 9.59
C GLY A 40 13.38 10.70 8.16
N ILE A 41 14.43 10.74 7.36
CA ILE A 41 14.49 10.06 6.07
C ILE A 41 15.08 8.66 6.31
N VAL A 42 14.24 7.64 6.12
CA VAL A 42 14.64 6.24 6.30
C VAL A 42 15.53 5.80 5.13
N GLY A 43 16.65 5.14 5.44
CA GLY A 43 17.53 4.57 4.41
C GLY A 43 16.82 3.49 3.58
N SER A 44 17.17 3.38 2.31
CA SER A 44 16.53 2.44 1.38
C SER A 44 16.52 1.00 1.90
N LYS A 45 17.64 0.51 2.44
CA LYS A 45 17.74 -0.84 3.00
C LYS A 45 16.78 -1.09 4.18
N ASP A 46 16.64 -0.12 5.07
CA ASP A 46 15.72 -0.23 6.21
C ASP A 46 14.26 -0.07 5.79
N PHE A 47 14.01 0.77 4.79
CA PHE A 47 12.70 0.89 4.16
C PHE A 47 12.32 -0.43 3.50
N ASP A 48 13.16 -0.99 2.65
CA ASP A 48 12.92 -2.27 1.98
C ASP A 48 12.72 -3.39 3.01
N ARG A 49 13.49 -3.45 4.08
CA ARG A 49 13.26 -4.46 5.13
C ARG A 49 11.89 -4.34 5.80
N LYS A 50 11.40 -3.12 6.06
CA LYS A 50 10.13 -2.87 6.77
C LYS A 50 8.91 -2.91 5.86
N PHE A 51 9.08 -2.47 4.63
CA PHE A 51 8.00 -2.22 3.67
C PHE A 51 8.12 -3.08 2.41
N SER A 52 9.06 -4.05 2.36
CA SER A 52 9.13 -5.00 1.25
C SER A 52 7.79 -5.74 1.16
N PRO A 53 7.14 -5.73 -0.01
CA PRO A 53 5.96 -6.53 -0.21
C PRO A 53 6.40 -7.99 -0.18
N HIS A 54 5.92 -8.74 0.82
CA HIS A 54 6.26 -10.16 1.04
C HIS A 54 5.55 -11.07 0.02
N VAL A 55 5.57 -10.71 -1.26
CA VAL A 55 4.77 -11.35 -2.34
C VAL A 55 5.13 -12.81 -2.49
N LEU A 56 6.43 -13.14 -2.42
CA LEU A 56 6.88 -14.52 -2.49
C LEU A 56 6.39 -15.35 -1.31
N ASP A 57 6.41 -14.80 -0.10
CA ASP A 57 5.93 -15.50 1.10
C ASP A 57 4.42 -15.74 1.01
N TRP A 58 3.66 -14.74 0.54
CA TRP A 58 2.23 -14.91 0.28
C TRP A 58 1.93 -15.96 -0.79
N LEU A 59 2.73 -16.02 -1.85
CA LEU A 59 2.62 -17.04 -2.89
C LEU A 59 2.91 -18.44 -2.33
N VAL A 60 3.98 -18.59 -1.55
CA VAL A 60 4.32 -19.86 -0.90
C VAL A 60 3.20 -20.28 0.04
N PHE A 61 2.67 -19.36 0.85
CA PHE A 61 1.53 -19.62 1.73
C PHE A 61 0.29 -20.09 0.94
N ALA A 62 -0.03 -19.45 -0.18
CA ALA A 62 -1.12 -19.88 -1.04
C ALA A 62 -0.88 -21.30 -1.57
N ILE A 63 0.30 -21.60 -2.11
CA ILE A 63 0.64 -22.92 -2.63
C ILE A 63 0.59 -23.99 -1.53
N MET A 64 1.05 -23.70 -0.32
CA MET A 64 1.05 -24.68 0.77
C MET A 64 -0.34 -24.96 1.35
N THR A 65 -1.24 -23.98 1.33
CA THR A 65 -2.61 -24.14 1.85
C THR A 65 -3.58 -24.71 0.81
N LEU A 66 -3.29 -24.55 -0.48
CA LEU A 66 -4.15 -25.02 -1.56
C LEU A 66 -4.42 -26.54 -1.53
N PRO A 67 -3.46 -27.46 -1.29
CA PRO A 67 -3.75 -28.89 -1.23
C PRO A 67 -4.80 -29.23 -0.16
N SER A 68 -4.67 -28.64 1.02
CA SER A 68 -5.58 -28.86 2.15
C SER A 68 -6.99 -28.29 1.91
N LEU A 69 -7.13 -27.30 1.05
CA LEU A 69 -8.43 -26.74 0.66
C LEU A 69 -9.04 -27.44 -0.57
N THR A 70 -8.22 -27.70 -1.58
CA THR A 70 -8.64 -28.23 -2.88
C THR A 70 -9.02 -29.70 -2.81
N ILE A 71 -8.29 -30.53 -2.06
CA ILE A 71 -8.60 -31.96 -1.95
C ILE A 71 -9.98 -32.19 -1.31
N PRO A 72 -10.31 -31.63 -0.13
CA PRO A 72 -11.64 -31.78 0.45
C PRO A 72 -12.74 -31.17 -0.42
N PHE A 73 -12.48 -30.02 -1.04
CA PHE A 73 -13.45 -29.37 -1.94
C PHE A 73 -13.79 -30.25 -3.16
N LEU A 74 -12.79 -30.86 -3.80
CA LEU A 74 -13.01 -31.76 -4.93
C LEU A 74 -13.81 -33.00 -4.54
N LEU A 75 -13.52 -33.57 -3.38
CA LEU A 75 -14.27 -34.71 -2.85
C LEU A 75 -15.73 -34.32 -2.58
N PHE A 76 -15.96 -33.17 -1.96
CA PHE A 76 -17.31 -32.63 -1.72
C PHE A 76 -18.06 -32.39 -3.03
N TYR A 77 -17.43 -31.71 -4.00
CA TYR A 77 -18.04 -31.39 -5.29
C TYR A 77 -18.46 -32.65 -6.06
N ARG A 78 -17.60 -33.69 -6.05
CA ARG A 78 -17.92 -35.00 -6.63
C ARG A 78 -19.08 -35.68 -5.90
N SER A 79 -19.14 -35.61 -4.58
CA SER A 79 -20.25 -36.18 -3.80
C SER A 79 -21.57 -35.48 -4.13
N LYS A 80 -21.59 -34.15 -4.07
CA LYS A 80 -22.78 -33.34 -4.32
C LYS A 80 -23.33 -33.56 -5.74
N SER A 81 -22.48 -33.48 -6.76
CA SER A 81 -22.92 -33.68 -8.15
C SER A 81 -23.55 -35.07 -8.41
N ARG A 82 -23.16 -36.09 -7.64
CA ARG A 82 -23.67 -37.46 -7.80
C ARG A 82 -24.99 -37.69 -7.07
N TYR A 83 -25.16 -37.12 -5.88
CA TYR A 83 -26.28 -37.47 -4.99
C TYR A 83 -27.37 -36.41 -4.89
N ASP A 84 -27.12 -35.18 -5.35
CA ASP A 84 -28.06 -34.07 -5.27
C ASP A 84 -28.89 -33.91 -6.57
N THR A 85 -28.87 -34.92 -7.46
CA THR A 85 -29.73 -34.91 -8.66
C THR A 85 -31.17 -35.26 -8.27
N PRO A 86 -32.16 -34.39 -8.55
CA PRO A 86 -33.54 -34.67 -8.23
C PRO A 86 -34.02 -35.88 -9.03
N LYS A 87 -34.56 -36.90 -8.35
CA LYS A 87 -35.13 -38.08 -9.02
C LYS A 87 -36.22 -37.62 -9.99
N PRO A 88 -36.24 -38.11 -11.25
CA PRO A 88 -37.29 -37.74 -12.18
C PRO A 88 -38.64 -38.21 -11.62
N LYS A 89 -39.59 -37.28 -11.47
CA LYS A 89 -40.98 -37.60 -11.12
C LYS A 89 -41.54 -38.51 -12.20
N LYS A 90 -41.94 -39.73 -11.83
CA LYS A 90 -42.61 -40.66 -12.74
C LYS A 90 -44.08 -40.22 -12.83
N ASN A 91 -44.48 -39.75 -14.02
CA ASN A 91 -45.89 -39.53 -14.38
C ASN A 91 -46.57 -40.86 -14.69
#